data_AF-A0A2E3PEE7-F1
#
_entry.id   AF-A0A2E3PEE7-F1
#
_cell.length_a   1.000
_cell.length_b   1.000
_cell.length_c   1.000
_cell.angle_alpha   90.00
_cell.angle_beta   90.00
_cell.angle_gamma   90.00
#
_symmetry.space_group_name_H-M   'P 1'
#
loop_
_entity.id
_entity.type
_entity.pdbx_description
1 polymer ?
#
loop_
_entity_poly.entity_id
_entity_poly.type
_entity_poly.pdbx_seq_one_letter_code
_entity_poly.pdbx_strand_id
1 'polypeptide(L)' 'MGRVKVNMTIDAEVTREARALGLNMSRLAETAIADAAKAERNRLWREQNRDALDAYAEEVRAEGLPLDRYRSF' A
#
# COMPACT_ATOMS: atom_id res chain seq x y z
N MET A 1 -10.12 9.02 15.60
CA MET A 1 -8.96 8.08 15.69
C MET A 1 -7.92 8.72 16.59
N GLY A 2 -7.45 8.04 17.64
CA GLY A 2 -6.48 8.59 18.59
C GLY A 2 -5.04 8.44 18.10
N ARG A 3 -4.14 9.35 18.52
CA ARG A 3 -2.70 9.19 18.31
C ARG A 3 -2.09 8.43 19.48
N VAL A 4 -1.23 7.46 19.17
CA VAL A 4 -0.50 6.68 20.17
C VAL A 4 0.97 7.07 20.11
N LYS A 5 1.60 7.29 21.27
CA LYS A 5 3.03 7.54 21.35
C LYS A 5 3.78 6.21 21.20
N VAL A 6 4.71 6.17 20.25
CA VAL A 6 5.60 5.03 20.02
C VAL A 6 7.05 5.46 20.23
N ASN A 7 7.88 4.57 20.78
CA ASN A 7 9.33 4.77 20.87
C ASN A 7 9.98 4.02 19.71
N MET A 8 10.85 4.69 18.96
CA MET A 8 11.56 4.13 17.81
C MET A 8 13.00 4.60 17.80
N THR A 9 13.91 3.73 17.35
CA THR A 9 15.32 4.07 17.14
C THR A 9 15.50 4.40 15.66
N ILE A 10 16.00 5.60 15.39
CA ILE A 10 16.34 6.09 14.04
C ILE A 10 17.83 6.42 14.06
N ASP A 11 18.47 6.26 12.90
CA ASP A 11 19.84 6.69 12.70
C ASP A 11 20.06 8.16 13.15
N ALA A 12 21.19 8.37 13.81
CA ALA A 12 21.51 9.65 14.44
C ALA A 12 21.76 10.74 13.39
N GLU A 13 22.36 10.39 12.26
CA GLU A 13 22.66 11.31 11.16
C GLU A 13 21.39 11.74 10.45
N VAL A 14 20.50 10.78 10.15
CA VAL A 14 19.17 11.07 9.58
C VAL A 14 18.38 12.01 10.48
N THR A 15 18.41 11.77 11.79
CA THR A 15 17.71 12.62 12.77
C THR A 15 18.31 14.03 12.83
N ARG A 16 19.63 14.13 12.78
CA ARG A 16 20.36 15.40 12.82
C ARG A 16 20.05 16.25 11.59
N GLU A 17 20.15 15.67 10.40
CA GLU A 17 19.86 16.33 9.14
C GLU A 17 18.41 16.82 9.08
N ALA A 18 17.46 15.95 9.40
CA ALA A 18 16.05 16.31 9.36
C ALA A 18 15.69 17.43 10.35
N ARG A 19 16.32 17.46 11.54
CA ARG A 19 16.18 18.58 12.49
C ARG A 19 16.79 19.87 11.95
N ALA A 20 17.98 19.81 11.33
CA ALA A 20 18.62 20.99 10.74
C ALA A 20 17.76 21.60 9.62
N LEU A 21 17.02 20.77 8.89
CA LEU A 21 16.08 21.17 7.85
C LEU A 21 14.67 21.54 8.37
N GLY A 22 14.43 21.46 9.68
CA GLY A 22 13.12 21.79 10.27
C GLY A 22 11.99 20.81 9.91
N LEU A 23 12.32 19.57 9.55
CA LEU A 23 11.33 18.58 9.14
C LEU A 23 10.51 18.04 10.32
N ASN A 24 9.23 17.78 10.07
CA ASN A 24 8.36 17.15 11.05
C ASN A 24 8.51 15.62 11.01
N MET A 25 9.43 15.11 11.82
CA MET A 25 9.76 13.68 11.88
C MET A 25 8.56 12.78 12.16
N SER A 26 7.69 13.17 13.09
CA SER A 26 6.50 12.38 13.43
C SER A 26 5.56 12.25 12.24
N ARG A 27 5.35 13.34 11.48
CA ARG A 27 4.51 13.32 10.28
C ARG A 27 5.14 12.48 9.17
N LEU A 28 6.45 12.61 8.95
CA LEU A 28 7.17 11.81 7.96
C LEU A 28 7.10 10.32 8.28
N ALA A 29 7.33 9.95 9.55
CA ALA A 29 7.22 8.57 10.02
C ALA A 29 5.79 8.04 9.86
N GLU A 30 4.77 8.83 10.22
CA GLU A 30 3.36 8.45 10.05
C GLU A 30 3.02 8.16 8.59
N THR A 31 3.40 9.03 7.66
CA THR A 31 3.18 8.83 6.22
C THR A 31 3.92 7.59 5.71
N ALA A 32 5.21 7.44 6.03
CA ALA A 32 6.00 6.30 5.58
C ALA A 32 5.44 4.96 6.08
N ILE A 33 5.02 4.90 7.35
CA ILE A 33 4.40 3.71 7.94
C ILE A 33 3.05 3.42 7.28
N ALA A 34 2.21 4.44 7.06
CA ALA A 34 0.92 4.26 6.42
C ALA A 34 1.05 3.72 4.99
N ASP A 35 2.00 4.25 4.22
CA ASP A 35 2.27 3.81 2.85
C ASP A 35 2.82 2.37 2.81
N ALA A 36 3.79 2.06 3.68
CA ALA A 36 4.31 0.70 3.81
C ALA A 36 3.22 -0.30 4.21
N ALA A 37 2.38 0.04 5.19
CA ALA A 37 1.27 -0.80 5.63
C ALA A 37 0.21 -1.00 4.53
N LYS A 38 -0.08 0.04 3.74
CA LYS A 38 -0.97 -0.07 2.58
C LYS A 38 -0.38 -1.01 1.52
N ALA A 39 0.90 -0.85 1.18
CA ALA A 39 1.57 -1.70 0.20
C ALA A 39 1.58 -3.17 0.64
N GLU A 40 1.88 -3.43 1.91
CA GLU A 40 1.93 -4.78 2.45
C GLU A 40 0.56 -5.43 2.53
N ARG A 41 -0.48 -4.70 2.96
CA ARG A 41 -1.86 -5.21 2.90
C ARG A 41 -2.28 -5.58 1.47
N ASN A 42 -1.91 -4.76 0.49
CA ASN A 42 -2.20 -5.05 -0.91
C ASN A 42 -1.42 -6.27 -1.43
N ARG A 43 -0.19 -6.50 -0.95
CA ARG A 43 0.58 -7.71 -1.25
C ARG A 43 -0.12 -8.95 -0.69
N LEU A 44 -0.43 -8.94 0.61
CA LEU A 44 -1.09 -10.05 1.28
C LEU A 44 -2.46 -10.36 0.68
N TRP A 45 -3.25 -9.33 0.34
CA TRP A 45 -4.53 -9.53 -0.32
C TRP A 45 -4.38 -10.22 -1.68
N ARG A 46 -3.42 -9.78 -2.51
CA ARG A 46 -3.16 -10.43 -3.81
C ARG A 46 -2.70 -11.88 -3.65
N GLU A 47 -1.93 -12.19 -2.62
CA GLU A 47 -1.50 -13.56 -2.33
C GLU A 47 -2.68 -14.43 -1.89
N GLN A 48 -3.52 -13.93 -0.99
CA GLN A 48 -4.71 -14.64 -0.50
C GLN A 48 -5.76 -14.86 -1.60
N ASN A 49 -5.84 -13.96 -2.58
CA ASN A 49 -6.82 -14.02 -3.66
C ASN A 49 -6.22 -14.53 -4.97
N ARG A 50 -5.00 -15.09 -4.95
CA ARG A 50 -4.29 -15.53 -6.16
C ARG A 50 -5.13 -16.49 -6.98
N ASP A 51 -5.64 -17.54 -6.36
CA ASP A 51 -6.41 -18.59 -7.04
C ASP A 51 -7.70 -18.04 -7.68
N ALA A 52 -8.38 -17.13 -6.98
CA ALA A 52 -9.59 -16.48 -7.50
C ALA A 52 -9.29 -15.55 -8.68
N LEU A 53 -8.17 -14.81 -8.62
CA LEU A 53 -7.71 -13.95 -9.71
C LEU A 53 -7.30 -14.77 -10.93
N ASP A 54 -6.61 -15.89 -10.72
CA ASP A 54 -6.17 -16.77 -11.81
C ASP A 54 -7.38 -17.47 -12.46
N ALA A 55 -8.34 -17.94 -11.66
CA ALA A 55 -9.60 -18.50 -12.17
C ALA A 55 -10.38 -17.49 -13.02
N TYR A 56 -10.51 -16.24 -12.53
CA TYR A 56 -11.17 -15.18 -13.29
C TYR A 56 -10.40 -14.81 -14.58
N ALA A 57 -9.07 -14.82 -14.53
CA ALA A 57 -8.24 -14.56 -15.71
C ALA A 57 -8.41 -15.66 -16.78
N GLU A 58 -8.56 -16.94 -16.38
CA GLU A 58 -8.89 -18.01 -17.33
C GLU A 58 -10.30 -17.86 -17.91
N GLU A 59 -11.30 -17.51 -17.09
CA GLU A 59 -12.67 -17.24 -17.57
C GLU A 59 -12.68 -16.13 -18.62
N VAL A 60 -12.02 -15.00 -18.35
CA VAL A 60 -11.92 -13.89 -19.31
C VAL A 60 -11.16 -14.29 -20.58
N ARG A 61 -10.14 -15.15 -20.49
CA ARG A 61 -9.43 -15.67 -21.68
C ARG A 61 -10.32 -16.57 -22.53
N ALA A 62 -11.13 -17.41 -21.90
CA ALA A 62 -11.98 -18.37 -22.59
C ALA A 62 -13.25 -17.71 -23.17
N GLU A 63 -13.87 -16.80 -22.42
CA GLU A 63 -15.21 -16.28 -22.70
C GLU A 63 -15.21 -14.81 -23.14
N GLY A 64 -14.08 -14.11 -23.01
CA GLY A 64 -13.98 -12.67 -23.20
C GLY A 64 -14.43 -11.88 -21.97
N LEU A 65 -14.46 -10.55 -22.07
CA LEU A 65 -14.86 -9.71 -20.95
C LEU A 65 -16.36 -9.84 -20.69
N PRO A 66 -16.78 -10.16 -19.44
CA PRO A 66 -18.17 -10.11 -19.07
C PRO A 66 -18.72 -8.71 -19.34
N LEU A 67 -19.84 -8.64 -20.07
CA LEU A 67 -20.54 -7.41 -20.44
C LEU A 67 -19.90 -6.55 -21.55
N ASP A 68 -18.87 -7.03 -22.25
CA ASP A 68 -18.26 -6.28 -23.36
C ASP A 68 -19.28 -5.85 -24.43
N ARG A 69 -20.30 -6.69 -24.66
CA ARG A 69 -21.44 -6.41 -25.56
C ARG A 69 -22.27 -5.17 -25.21
N TYR A 70 -22.11 -4.60 -24.02
CA TYR A 70 -22.82 -3.41 -23.55
C TYR A 70 -21.92 -2.18 -23.45
N ARG A 71 -20.66 -2.27 -23.90
CA ARG A 71 -19.70 -1.17 -23.87
C ARG A 71 -20.03 -0.14 -24.96
N SER A 72 -20.33 1.10 -24.56
CA SER A 72 -20.88 2.14 -25.46
C SER A 72 -19.89 3.25 -25.86
N PHE A 73 -18.58 3.00 -25.84
CA PHE A 73 -17.55 4.01 -26.15
C PHE A 73 -16.50 3.51 -27.13
#